data_AF-A0AA43TM94-F1
#
_entry.id   AF-A0AA43TM94-F1
#
_cell.length_a   1.000
_cell.length_b   1.000
_cell.length_c   1.000
_cell.angle_alpha   90.00
_cell.angle_beta   90.00
_cell.angle_gamma   90.00
#
_symmetry.space_group_name_H-M   'P 1'
#
loop_
_entity.id
_entity.type
_entity.pdbx_description
1 polymer ?
#
loop_
_entity_poly.entity_id
_entity_poly.type
_entity_poly.pdbx_seq_one_letter_code
_entity_poly.pdbx_strand_id
1 'polypeptide(L)'
;MADKKIQNNFEGEKFKVIHCKGAVESYEESLRHVDSQKRKSFTRSMIVQIQRLADRQRMSKENFPQEGVLPKQKEQSKTKKFNALKRIPIRGYCWLSDVHPNTYFISHYVYKDYGKLKDKDTAIVGKNWTRIEVNGDEC
;
A
#
# COMPACT_ATOMS: atom_id res chain seq x y z
N MET A 1 -11.44 14.67 -20.62
CA MET A 1 -10.35 14.43 -19.65
C MET A 1 -10.56 13.03 -19.06
N ALA A 2 -9.66 12.08 -19.32
CA ALA A 2 -9.85 10.70 -18.87
C ALA A 2 -9.89 10.59 -17.33
N ASP A 3 -10.89 9.88 -16.81
CA ASP A 3 -10.97 9.49 -15.41
C ASP A 3 -9.83 8.53 -15.08
N LYS A 4 -8.74 9.05 -14.49
CA LYS A 4 -7.61 8.20 -14.04
C LYS A 4 -8.06 7.34 -12.86
N LYS A 5 -8.05 6.03 -13.05
CA LYS A 5 -8.22 5.01 -12.00
C LYS A 5 -6.86 4.57 -11.45
N ILE A 6 -6.85 3.96 -10.26
CA ILE A 6 -5.66 3.29 -9.74
C ILE A 6 -5.34 2.10 -10.65
N GLN A 7 -4.08 2.00 -11.05
CA GLN A 7 -3.56 0.89 -11.85
C GLN A 7 -2.98 -0.19 -10.93
N ASN A 8 -2.90 -1.42 -11.42
CA ASN A 8 -2.32 -2.53 -10.65
C ASN A 8 -0.82 -2.38 -10.42
N ASN A 9 -0.12 -1.63 -11.28
CA ASN A 9 1.30 -1.34 -11.13
C ASN A 9 1.62 0.11 -11.47
N PHE A 10 2.67 0.63 -10.85
CA PHE A 10 3.26 1.93 -11.13
C PHE A 10 4.77 1.74 -11.22
N GLU A 11 5.38 2.28 -12.27
CA GLU A 11 6.83 2.32 -12.42
C GLU A 11 7.29 3.77 -12.26
N GLY A 12 8.26 3.97 -11.39
CA GLY A 12 8.88 5.28 -11.16
C GLY A 12 10.39 5.21 -11.37
N GLU A 13 11.05 6.33 -11.11
CA GLU A 13 12.48 6.48 -11.38
C GLU A 13 13.37 5.48 -10.62
N LYS A 14 12.93 5.01 -9.44
CA LYS A 14 13.72 4.10 -8.60
C LYS A 14 13.02 2.81 -8.27
N PHE A 15 11.73 2.89 -7.96
CA PHE A 15 10.96 1.79 -7.43
C PHE A 15 9.79 1.46 -8.33
N LYS A 16 9.44 0.18 -8.35
CA LYS A 16 8.17 -0.31 -8.85
C LYS A 16 7.19 -0.41 -7.69
N VAL A 17 5.93 -0.05 -7.90
CA VAL A 17 4.86 -0.23 -6.90
C VAL A 17 3.82 -1.16 -7.49
N ILE A 18 3.59 -2.30 -6.84
CA ILE A 18 2.65 -3.34 -7.29
C ILE A 18 1.52 -3.44 -6.27
N HIS A 19 0.29 -3.48 -6.76
CA HIS A 19 -0.89 -3.76 -5.96
C HIS A 19 -1.08 -5.27 -5.85
N CYS A 20 -1.18 -5.76 -4.61
CA CYS A 20 -1.54 -7.16 -4.37
C CYS A 20 -2.96 -7.43 -4.89
N LYS A 21 -3.27 -8.71 -5.08
CA LYS A 21 -4.63 -9.16 -5.41
C LYS A 21 -5.65 -8.60 -4.41
N GLY A 22 -6.73 -8.01 -4.93
CA GLY A 22 -7.77 -7.36 -4.13
C GLY A 22 -7.42 -5.96 -3.62
N ALA A 23 -6.19 -5.47 -3.80
CA ALA A 23 -5.82 -4.14 -3.31
C ALA A 23 -6.58 -3.03 -4.04
N VAL A 24 -6.66 -3.07 -5.37
CA VAL A 24 -7.42 -2.06 -6.13
C VAL A 24 -8.92 -2.11 -5.78
N GLU A 25 -9.48 -3.30 -5.59
CA GLU A 25 -10.88 -3.47 -5.17
C GLU A 25 -11.12 -2.87 -3.77
N SER A 26 -10.22 -3.13 -2.81
CA SER A 26 -10.29 -2.53 -1.47
C SER A 26 -10.14 -1.00 -1.49
N TYR A 27 -9.43 -0.45 -2.48
CA TYR A 27 -9.38 0.99 -2.70
C TYR A 27 -10.72 1.53 -3.17
N GLU A 28 -11.34 0.89 -4.16
CA GLU A 28 -12.65 1.28 -4.66
C GLU A 28 -13.72 1.19 -3.58
N GLU A 29 -13.68 0.15 -2.73
CA GLU A 29 -14.54 0.02 -1.55
C GLU A 29 -14.31 1.18 -0.57
N SER A 30 -13.05 1.45 -0.20
CA SER A 30 -12.69 2.55 0.68
C SER A 30 -13.12 3.93 0.13
N LEU A 31 -13.04 4.10 -1.19
CA LEU A 31 -13.43 5.34 -1.88
C LEU A 31 -14.94 5.59 -1.83
N ARG A 32 -15.78 4.56 -1.66
CA ARG A 32 -17.24 4.72 -1.49
C ARG A 32 -17.59 5.53 -0.25
N HIS A 33 -16.75 5.50 0.78
CA HIS A 33 -16.92 6.28 2.01
C HIS A 33 -16.44 7.74 1.87
N VAL A 34 -15.72 8.07 0.80
CA VAL A 34 -15.34 9.46 0.49
C VAL A 34 -16.51 10.15 -0.20
N ASP A 35 -16.70 11.43 0.15
CA ASP A 35 -17.66 12.32 -0.50
C ASP A 35 -17.59 12.22 -2.03
N SER A 36 -18.75 12.00 -2.67
CA SER A 36 -18.84 11.66 -4.09
C SER A 36 -18.24 12.72 -5.00
N GLN A 37 -18.35 14.01 -4.63
CA GLN A 37 -17.80 15.12 -5.39
C GLN A 37 -16.27 15.15 -5.31
N LYS A 38 -15.70 14.66 -4.20
CA LYS A 38 -14.25 14.64 -3.96
C LYS A 38 -13.55 13.37 -4.46
N ARG A 39 -14.27 12.28 -4.74
CA ARG A 39 -13.68 10.98 -5.15
C ARG A 39 -12.66 11.11 -6.28
N LYS A 40 -12.99 11.83 -7.35
CA LYS A 40 -12.07 12.01 -8.51
C LYS A 40 -10.77 12.71 -8.12
N SER A 41 -10.87 13.81 -7.36
CA SER A 41 -9.71 14.55 -6.86
C SER A 41 -8.88 13.68 -5.92
N PHE A 42 -9.55 12.90 -5.08
CA PHE A 42 -8.93 11.99 -4.14
C PHE A 42 -8.13 10.88 -4.83
N THR A 43 -8.70 10.24 -5.86
CA THR A 43 -8.02 9.23 -6.68
C THR A 43 -6.79 9.81 -7.37
N ARG A 44 -6.91 11.00 -7.95
CA ARG A 44 -5.75 11.69 -8.56
C ARG A 44 -4.66 11.94 -7.52
N SER A 45 -5.02 12.41 -6.32
CA SER A 45 -4.04 12.65 -5.26
C SER A 45 -3.38 11.36 -4.76
N MET A 46 -4.11 10.25 -4.69
CA MET A 46 -3.55 8.94 -4.32
C MET A 46 -2.57 8.45 -5.38
N ILE A 47 -2.94 8.53 -6.66
CA ILE A 47 -2.07 8.19 -7.79
C ILE A 47 -0.77 8.99 -7.74
N VAL A 48 -0.84 10.31 -7.54
CA VAL A 48 0.35 11.16 -7.39
C VAL A 48 1.19 10.69 -6.21
N GLN A 49 0.57 10.32 -5.09
CA GLN A 49 1.30 9.87 -3.92
C GLN A 49 2.01 8.52 -4.12
N ILE A 50 1.39 7.59 -4.86
CA ILE A 50 2.01 6.33 -5.28
C ILE A 50 3.17 6.60 -6.23
N GLN A 51 3.00 7.51 -7.19
CA GLN A 51 4.07 7.87 -8.12
C GLN A 51 5.26 8.49 -7.38
N ARG A 52 5.02 9.38 -6.41
CA ARG A 52 6.09 9.92 -5.56
C ARG A 52 6.86 8.84 -4.80
N LEU A 53 6.17 7.80 -4.33
CA LEU A 53 6.82 6.63 -3.71
C LEU A 53 7.68 5.89 -4.74
N ALA A 54 7.17 5.67 -5.95
CA ALA A 54 7.88 5.03 -7.05
C ALA A 54 9.14 5.81 -7.48
N ASP A 55 9.06 7.14 -7.48
CA ASP A 55 10.16 8.04 -7.84
C ASP A 55 11.17 8.28 -6.69
N ARG A 56 11.04 7.58 -5.56
CA ARG A 56 11.87 7.78 -4.35
C ARG A 56 11.82 9.23 -3.82
N GLN A 57 10.72 9.94 -4.04
CA GLN A 57 10.58 11.27 -3.46
C GLN A 57 10.45 11.17 -1.95
N ARG A 58 10.98 12.18 -1.24
CA ARG A 58 10.95 12.22 0.22
C ARG A 58 9.52 12.30 0.72
N MET A 59 9.05 11.23 1.35
CA MET A 59 7.75 11.17 2.01
C MET A 59 7.88 11.62 3.47
N SER A 60 6.97 12.48 3.92
CA SER A 60 6.92 12.87 5.33
C SER A 60 6.48 11.69 6.20
N LYS A 61 6.91 11.67 7.47
CA LYS A 61 6.45 10.67 8.45
C LYS A 61 4.93 10.70 8.66
N GLU A 62 4.28 11.81 8.36
CA GLU A 62 2.82 11.93 8.40
C GLU A 62 2.16 11.16 7.25
N ASN A 63 2.74 11.21 6.04
CA ASN A 63 2.20 10.56 4.85
C ASN A 63 2.67 9.11 4.66
N PHE A 64 3.80 8.73 5.26
CA PHE A 64 4.38 7.39 5.12
C PHE A 64 5.01 6.84 6.41
N PRO A 65 4.30 6.79 7.55
CA PRO A 65 4.84 6.22 8.77
C PRO A 65 4.91 4.69 8.69
N GLN A 66 5.78 4.12 9.51
CA GLN A 66 5.74 2.70 9.86
C GLN A 66 4.50 2.44 10.72
N GLU A 67 3.68 1.45 10.35
CA GLU A 67 2.40 1.20 11.03
C GLU A 67 2.44 -0.13 11.81
N GLY A 68 3.21 -1.12 11.38
CA GLY A 68 3.29 -2.41 12.08
C GLY A 68 4.46 -3.28 11.63
N VAL A 69 4.47 -4.51 12.14
CA VAL A 69 5.52 -5.51 11.87
C VAL A 69 5.02 -6.55 10.86
N LEU A 70 5.93 -6.99 10.00
CA LEU A 70 5.72 -8.10 9.09
C LEU A 70 6.02 -9.44 9.79
N PRO A 71 5.44 -10.55 9.34
CA PRO A 71 5.76 -11.87 9.86
C PRO A 71 7.28 -12.16 9.77
N LYS A 72 7.82 -12.81 10.81
CA LYS A 72 9.24 -13.15 10.86
C LYS A 72 9.47 -14.48 10.12
N GLN A 73 10.33 -14.48 9.10
CA GLN A 73 10.85 -15.72 8.50
C GLN A 73 11.87 -16.38 9.44
N LYS A 74 11.97 -17.71 9.41
CA LYS A 74 12.90 -18.49 10.26
C LYS A 74 14.37 -18.05 10.09
N GLU A 75 14.76 -17.62 8.90
CA GLU A 75 16.12 -17.16 8.59
C GLU A 75 16.33 -15.64 8.80
N GLN A 76 15.26 -14.87 9.05
CA GLN A 76 15.38 -13.43 9.25
C GLN A 76 15.77 -13.08 10.68
N SER A 77 16.96 -12.47 10.83
CA SER A 77 17.46 -12.00 12.12
C SER A 77 16.69 -10.79 12.68
N LYS A 78 16.04 -9.99 11.81
CA LYS A 78 15.29 -8.77 12.21
C LYS A 78 13.85 -8.82 11.74
N THR A 79 12.92 -8.41 12.61
CA THR A 79 11.51 -8.24 12.26
C THR A 79 11.35 -7.03 11.34
N LYS A 80 10.88 -7.26 10.12
CA LYS A 80 10.61 -6.20 9.16
C LYS A 80 9.32 -5.47 9.51
N LYS A 81 9.15 -4.29 8.94
CA LYS A 81 8.00 -3.42 9.19
C LYS A 81 7.31 -3.08 7.90
N PHE A 82 6.00 -2.83 7.98
CA PHE A 82 5.24 -2.26 6.88
C PHE A 82 4.87 -0.82 7.19
N ASN A 83 4.66 -0.06 6.12
CA ASN A 83 4.33 1.35 6.13
C ASN A 83 2.85 1.55 5.75
N ALA A 84 2.32 2.71 6.12
CA ALA A 84 1.02 3.17 5.66
C ALA A 84 1.20 4.36 4.71
N LEU A 85 0.85 4.19 3.44
CA LEU A 85 0.70 5.27 2.48
C LEU A 85 -0.61 6.02 2.77
N LYS A 86 -0.49 7.17 3.44
CA LYS A 86 -1.65 7.93 3.93
C LYS A 86 -2.04 9.01 2.95
N ARG A 87 -3.28 8.91 2.46
CA ARG A 87 -4.06 10.03 1.96
C ARG A 87 -5.32 10.11 2.80
N ILE A 88 -5.32 10.90 3.87
CA ILE A 88 -6.42 10.91 4.85
C ILE A 88 -7.77 11.15 4.13
N PRO A 89 -8.80 10.30 4.36
CA PRO A 89 -8.88 9.22 5.36
C PRO A 89 -8.43 7.82 4.90
N ILE A 90 -8.06 7.63 3.63
CA ILE A 90 -7.65 6.33 3.09
C ILE A 90 -6.17 6.05 3.37
N ARG A 91 -5.87 4.81 3.76
CA ARG A 91 -4.48 4.33 3.94
C ARG A 91 -4.26 3.09 3.10
N GLY A 92 -3.18 3.06 2.33
CA GLY A 92 -2.68 1.85 1.68
C GLY A 92 -1.57 1.25 2.52
N TYR A 93 -1.70 0.01 2.99
CA TYR A 93 -0.63 -0.64 3.73
C TYR A 93 0.33 -1.31 2.75
N CYS A 94 1.64 -1.05 2.90
CA CYS A 94 2.64 -1.52 1.96
C CYS A 94 3.99 -1.83 2.59
N TRP A 95 4.81 -2.61 1.90
CA TRP A 95 6.17 -2.92 2.29
C TRP A 95 7.11 -2.86 1.10
N LEU A 96 8.39 -2.66 1.37
CA LEU A 96 9.45 -2.86 0.38
C LEU A 96 9.84 -4.34 0.38
N SER A 97 9.80 -4.97 -0.79
CA SER A 97 10.16 -6.37 -0.99
C SER A 97 11.66 -6.60 -0.88
N ASP A 98 12.04 -7.78 -0.41
CA ASP A 98 13.43 -8.24 -0.43
C ASP A 98 13.69 -9.25 -1.54
N VAL A 99 12.66 -10.01 -1.93
CA VAL A 99 12.75 -10.93 -3.07
C VAL A 99 12.73 -10.16 -4.39
N HIS A 100 11.92 -9.10 -4.47
CA HIS A 100 11.77 -8.28 -5.67
C HIS A 100 12.51 -6.96 -5.49
N PRO A 101 13.73 -6.82 -6.07
CA PRO A 101 14.55 -5.64 -5.85
C PRO A 101 13.82 -4.37 -6.30
N ASN A 102 13.92 -3.34 -5.47
CA ASN A 102 13.29 -2.04 -5.70
C ASN A 102 11.76 -2.10 -5.90
N THR A 103 11.06 -3.09 -5.34
CA THR A 103 9.61 -3.23 -5.51
C THR A 103 8.87 -3.02 -4.20
N TYR A 104 7.96 -2.05 -4.16
CA TYR A 104 6.97 -1.93 -3.11
C TYR A 104 5.72 -2.71 -3.46
N PHE A 105 5.17 -3.44 -2.49
CA PHE A 105 3.86 -4.05 -2.62
C PHE A 105 2.85 -3.34 -1.73
N ILE A 106 1.71 -2.93 -2.31
CA ILE A 106 0.55 -2.42 -1.59
C ILE A 106 -0.39 -3.60 -1.34
N SER A 107 -0.52 -4.00 -0.07
CA SER A 107 -1.36 -5.12 0.37
C SER A 107 -2.83 -4.88 0.10
N HIS A 108 -3.36 -3.77 0.61
CA HIS A 108 -4.76 -3.37 0.54
C HIS A 108 -4.91 -1.92 1.01
N TYR A 109 -6.10 -1.37 0.79
CA TYR A 109 -6.50 -0.05 1.28
C TYR A 109 -7.60 -0.16 2.30
N VAL A 110 -7.61 0.79 3.22
CA VAL A 110 -8.67 0.96 4.22
C VAL A 110 -9.10 2.42 4.28
N TYR A 111 -10.40 2.65 4.39
CA TYR A 111 -10.92 3.91 4.90
C TYR A 111 -10.76 3.89 6.42
N LYS A 112 -9.93 4.78 6.96
CA LYS A 112 -9.66 4.78 8.39
C LYS A 112 -10.60 5.72 9.14
N ASP A 113 -11.71 5.16 9.60
CA ASP A 113 -12.65 5.75 10.55
C ASP A 113 -12.34 5.40 12.02
N TYR A 114 -11.25 4.66 12.26
CA TYR A 114 -10.89 4.11 13.57
C TYR A 114 -9.48 4.54 14.03
N GLY A 115 -9.29 4.69 15.35
CA GLY A 115 -8.05 5.23 15.90
C GLY A 115 -6.82 4.30 15.80
N LYS A 116 -6.99 3.02 16.13
CA LYS A 116 -5.89 2.03 16.25
C LYS A 116 -5.77 1.12 15.03
N LEU A 117 -4.59 0.59 14.73
CA LEU A 117 -4.44 -0.43 13.69
C LEU A 117 -5.27 -1.68 14.06
N LYS A 118 -6.04 -2.24 13.12
CA LYS A 118 -6.80 -3.46 13.34
C LYS A 118 -5.90 -4.68 13.15
N ASP A 119 -6.01 -5.69 14.02
CA ASP A 119 -5.30 -6.97 13.86
C ASP A 119 -5.62 -7.63 12.51
N LYS A 120 -6.85 -7.47 12.03
CA LYS A 120 -7.26 -7.95 10.69
C LYS A 120 -6.40 -7.35 9.57
N ASP A 121 -6.13 -6.05 9.61
CA ASP A 121 -5.29 -5.38 8.60
C ASP A 121 -3.87 -5.97 8.63
N THR A 122 -3.33 -6.16 9.84
CA THR A 122 -2.01 -6.78 10.05
C THR A 122 -1.97 -8.21 9.51
N ALA A 123 -3.03 -9.00 9.74
CA ALA A 123 -3.14 -10.36 9.22
C ALA A 123 -3.22 -10.40 7.69
N ILE A 124 -3.93 -9.46 7.05
CA ILE A 124 -4.01 -9.35 5.58
C ILE A 124 -2.63 -8.99 5.00
N VAL A 125 -1.93 -8.01 5.59
CA VAL A 125 -0.56 -7.66 5.18
C VAL A 125 0.34 -8.88 5.32
N GLY A 126 0.31 -9.55 6.47
CA GLY A 126 1.12 -10.74 6.71
C GLY A 126 0.84 -11.87 5.71
N LYS A 127 -0.42 -12.14 5.39
CA LYS A 127 -0.81 -13.15 4.40
C LYS A 127 -0.29 -12.81 3.00
N ASN A 128 -0.50 -11.57 2.54
CA ASN A 128 -0.02 -11.14 1.22
C ASN A 128 1.51 -11.13 1.15
N TRP A 129 2.16 -10.71 2.24
CA TRP A 129 3.61 -10.76 2.36
C TRP A 129 4.16 -12.18 2.27
N THR A 130 3.60 -13.13 3.04
CA THR A 130 4.02 -14.54 2.96
C THR A 130 3.77 -15.11 1.57
N ARG A 131 2.63 -14.78 0.96
CA ARG A 131 2.29 -15.24 -0.40
C ARG A 131 3.33 -14.80 -1.42
N ILE A 132 3.77 -13.55 -1.37
CA ILE A 132 4.71 -12.98 -2.35
C ILE A 132 6.15 -13.37 -2.02
N GLU A 133 6.60 -13.11 -0.79
CA GLU A 133 8.01 -13.22 -0.42
C GLU A 133 8.45 -14.65 -0.06
N VAL A 134 7.52 -15.55 0.24
CA VAL A 134 7.84 -16.95 0.58
C VAL A 134 7.37 -17.90 -0.52
N ASN A 135 6.16 -17.72 -1.04
CA ASN A 135 5.58 -18.64 -2.01
C ASN A 135 5.81 -18.21 -3.47
N GLY A 136 6.30 -16.99 -3.73
CA GLY A 136 6.51 -16.47 -5.08
C GLY A 136 5.23 -16.20 -5.86
N ASP A 137 4.08 -16.10 -5.19
CA ASP A 137 2.77 -15.91 -5.83
C ASP A 137 2.46 -14.41 -5.92
N GLU A 138 3.05 -13.78 -6.94
CA GLU A 138 3.02 -12.34 -7.19
C GLU A 138 1.66 -11.80 -7.69
N CYS A 139 0.77 -12.69 -8.18
CA CYS A 139 -0.51 -12.33 -8.81
C CYS A 139 -1.71 -12.99 -8.12
#